data_AF-A0A838D3T8-F1
#
_entry.id   AF-A0A838D3T8-F1
#
_cell.length_a   1.000
_cell.length_b   1.000
_cell.length_c   1.000
_cell.angle_alpha   90.00
_cell.angle_beta   90.00
_cell.angle_gamma   90.00
#
_symmetry.space_group_name_H-M   'P 1'
#
loop_
_entity.id
_entity.type
_entity.pdbx_description
1 polymer ?
#
loop_
_entity_poly.entity_id
_entity_poly.type
_entity_poly.pdbx_seq_one_letter_code
_entity_poly.pdbx_strand_id
1 'polypeptide(L)' 'MGDPREELAAALTRPVLWRATMAALVEDGAQRFLDAGPGRVLENLVKRTAPDAQRGTLAALEDGAHA' A
#
# COMPACT_ATOMS: atom_id res chain seq x y z
N MET A 1 22.05 4.90 -0.41
CA MET A 1 20.85 4.39 -1.12
C MET A 1 21.33 3.83 -2.45
N GLY A 2 21.01 2.58 -2.78
CA GLY A 2 21.48 1.91 -4.01
C GLY A 2 20.73 2.39 -5.27
N ASP A 3 21.06 1.82 -6.44
CA ASP A 3 20.29 2.05 -7.67
C ASP A 3 18.90 1.37 -7.56
N PRO A 4 17.79 2.12 -7.65
CA PRO A 4 16.44 1.54 -7.58
C PRO A 4 16.16 0.45 -8.63
N ARG A 5 16.82 0.50 -9.79
CA ARG A 5 16.66 -0.53 -10.83
C ARG A 5 17.22 -1.88 -10.39
N GLU A 6 18.36 -1.86 -9.71
CA GLU A 6 18.99 -3.09 -9.19
C GLU A 6 18.15 -3.70 -8.07
N GLU A 7 17.59 -2.86 -7.19
CA GLU A 7 16.69 -3.30 -6.12
C GLU A 7 15.42 -3.95 -6.68
N LEU A 8 14.80 -3.33 -7.69
CA LEU A 8 13.64 -3.90 -8.38
C LEU A 8 13.96 -5.20 -9.12
N ALA A 9 15.10 -5.28 -9.81
CA ALA A 9 15.52 -6.51 -10.48
C ALA A 9 15.72 -7.66 -9.49
N ALA A 10 16.34 -7.38 -8.33
CA ALA A 10 16.50 -8.38 -7.27
C ALA A 10 15.17 -8.78 -6.61
N ALA A 11 14.18 -7.87 -6.55
CA ALA A 11 12.87 -8.15 -5.97
C ALA A 11 12.08 -9.19 -6.77
N LEU A 12 12.36 -9.38 -8.07
CA LEU A 12 11.66 -10.36 -8.93
C LEU A 12 11.75 -11.81 -8.43
N THR A 13 12.82 -12.15 -7.71
CA THR A 13 13.07 -13.51 -7.19
C THR A 13 13.00 -13.59 -5.67
N ARG A 14 12.64 -12.49 -5.00
CA ARG A 14 12.55 -12.40 -3.54
C ARG A 14 11.09 -12.33 -3.10
N PRO A 15 10.77 -12.78 -1.88
CA PRO A 15 9.43 -12.62 -1.34
C PRO A 15 9.07 -11.14 -1.19
N VAL A 16 7.81 -10.81 -1.50
CA VAL A 16 7.25 -9.48 -1.28
C VAL A 16 7.08 -9.25 0.23
N LEU A 17 7.84 -8.32 0.80
CA LEU A 17 7.90 -8.05 2.23
C LEU A 17 6.78 -7.11 2.71
N TRP A 18 5.54 -7.36 2.28
CA TRP A 18 4.40 -6.45 2.50
C TRP A 18 4.20 -6.00 3.95
N ARG A 19 4.27 -6.93 4.92
CA ARG A 19 4.10 -6.60 6.35
C ARG A 19 5.16 -5.62 6.84
N ALA A 20 6.41 -5.82 6.43
CA ALA A 20 7.51 -4.94 6.83
C ALA A 20 7.35 -3.55 6.19
N THR A 21 6.97 -3.50 4.92
CA THR A 21 6.65 -2.23 4.23
C THR A 21 5.55 -1.45 4.96
N MET A 22 4.45 -2.11 5.33
CA MET A 22 3.36 -1.45 6.04
C MET A 22 3.75 -0.94 7.43
N ALA A 23 4.52 -1.73 8.19
CA ALA A 23 5.03 -1.30 9.49
C ALA A 23 5.93 -0.07 9.36
N ALA A 24 6.86 -0.06 8.40
CA ALA A 24 7.74 1.06 8.15
C ALA A 24 6.97 2.33 7.73
N LEU A 25 5.96 2.21 6.86
CA LEU A 25 5.14 3.36 6.45
C LEU A 25 4.34 3.94 7.62
N VAL A 26 3.79 3.10 8.49
CA VAL A 26 3.08 3.55 9.71
C VAL A 26 4.05 4.23 10.69
N GLU A 27 5.25 3.67 10.87
CA GLU A 27 6.31 4.27 11.70
C GLU A 27 6.73 5.65 11.18
N ASP A 28 6.82 5.81 9.85
CA ASP A 28 7.05 7.10 9.18
C ASP A 28 5.85 8.06 9.23
N GLY A 29 4.75 7.66 9.87
CA GLY A 29 3.59 8.52 10.13
C GLY A 29 2.49 8.46 9.07
N ALA A 30 2.51 7.48 8.16
CA ALA A 30 1.42 7.26 7.22
C ALA A 30 0.14 6.81 7.96
N GLN A 31 -0.93 7.59 7.86
CA GLN A 31 -2.21 7.32 8.54
C GLN A 31 -3.34 6.89 7.59
N ARG A 32 -3.15 7.09 6.28
CA ARG A 32 -4.16 6.80 5.25
C ARG A 32 -3.52 6.10 4.07
N PHE A 33 -4.13 5.00 3.63
CA PHE A 33 -3.72 4.22 2.48
C PHE A 33 -4.86 4.17 1.44
N LEU A 34 -4.53 4.48 0.19
CA LEU A 34 -5.48 4.42 -0.93
C LEU A 34 -5.03 3.37 -1.93
N ASP A 35 -5.89 2.39 -2.18
CA ASP A 35 -5.69 1.37 -3.21
C ASP A 35 -6.06 1.97 -4.57
N ALA A 36 -5.05 2.24 -5.40
CA ALA A 36 -5.22 2.78 -6.75
C ALA A 36 -5.46 1.70 -7.82
N GLY A 37 -5.60 0.43 -7.42
CA GLY A 37 -5.88 -0.69 -8.32
C GLY A 37 -7.37 -1.03 -8.42
N PRO A 38 -7.75 -1.86 -9.41
CA PRO A 38 -9.10 -2.42 -9.47
C PRO A 38 -9.35 -3.38 -8.29
N GLY A 39 -10.55 -3.36 -7.74
CA GLY A 39 -10.93 -4.22 -6.62
C GLY A 39 -10.51 -3.67 -5.25
N ARG A 40 -10.24 -4.57 -4.30
CA ARG A 40 -10.00 -4.23 -2.88
C ARG A 40 -8.87 -5.06 -2.25
N VAL A 41 -7.91 -5.52 -3.05
CA VAL A 41 -6.88 -6.46 -2.56
C VAL A 41 -5.93 -5.76 -1.59
N LEU A 42 -5.34 -4.62 -1.99
CA LEU A 42 -4.40 -3.92 -1.12
C LEU A 42 -5.13 -3.32 0.08
N GLU A 43 -6.34 -2.79 -0.11
CA GLU A 43 -7.19 -2.34 1.01
C GLU A 43 -7.39 -3.45 2.07
N ASN A 44 -7.71 -4.67 1.64
CA ASN A 44 -7.86 -5.81 2.55
C ASN A 44 -6.54 -6.25 3.19
N LEU A 45 -5.40 -6.10 2.49
CA LEU A 45 -4.08 -6.34 3.07
C LEU A 45 -3.72 -5.29 4.12
N VAL A 46 -4.01 -4.01 3.87
CA VAL A 46 -3.86 -2.92 4.85
C VAL A 46 -4.68 -3.23 6.10
N LYS A 47 -5.95 -3.63 5.98
CA LYS A 47 -6.79 -4.04 7.13
C LYS A 47 -6.11 -5.06 8.04
N ARG A 48 -5.29 -5.97 7.49
CA ARG A 48 -4.59 -7.03 8.25
C ARG A 48 -3.23 -6.62 8.80
N THR A 49 -2.64 -5.55 8.28
CA THR A 49 -1.22 -5.20 8.53
C THR A 49 -1.02 -3.82 9.13
N ALA A 50 -1.98 -2.92 8.96
CA ALA A 50 -2.09 -1.62 9.61
C ALA A 50 -3.58 -1.39 9.99
N PRO A 51 -4.11 -2.13 10.98
CA PRO A 51 -5.55 -2.15 11.30
C PRO A 51 -6.11 -0.78 11.73
N ASP A 52 -5.27 0.06 12.33
CA ASP A 52 -5.64 1.39 12.82
C ASP A 52 -5.57 2.48 11.74
N ALA A 53 -4.99 2.17 10.58
CA ALA A 53 -4.89 3.12 9.48
C ALA A 53 -6.23 3.25 8.71
N GLN A 54 -6.51 4.47 8.26
CA GLN A 54 -7.60 4.71 7.32
C GLN A 54 -7.27 4.06 5.97
N ARG A 55 -8.25 3.41 5.36
CA ARG A 55 -8.09 2.70 4.09
C ARG A 55 -9.29 2.94 3.17
N GLY A 56 -9.04 2.93 1.87
CA GLY A 56 -10.08 3.05 0.84
C GLY A 56 -9.51 2.76 -0.55
N THR A 57 -10.36 2.81 -1.56
CA THR A 57 -9.95 2.71 -2.98
C THR A 57 -10.00 4.08 -3.63
N LEU A 58 -9.16 4.31 -4.63
CA LEU A 58 -9.19 5.56 -5.40
C LEU A 58 -10.51 5.68 -6.18
N ALA A 59 -10.99 4.59 -6.77
CA ALA A 59 -12.28 4.56 -7.47
C ALA A 59 -13.45 5.06 -6.59
N ALA A 60 -13.51 4.65 -5.32
CA ALA A 60 -14.57 5.11 -4.42
C ALA A 60 -14.46 6.61 -4.07
N LEU A 61 -13.25 7.17 -4.08
CA LEU A 61 -13.05 8.61 -3.90
C LEU A 61 -13.47 9.39 -5.15
N GLU A 62 -13.16 8.86 -6.33
CA GLU A 62 -13.54 9.46 -7.61
C GLU A 62 -15.06 9.49 -7.77
N ASP A 63 -15.75 8.39 -7.44
CA ASP A 63 -17.21 8.33 -7.48
C ASP A 63 -17.88 9.34 -6.53
N GLY A 64 -17.30 9.54 -5.34
CA GLY A 64 -17.81 10.51 -4.36
C GLY A 64 -17.46 11.97 -4.66
N ALA A 65 -16.44 12.23 -5.47
CA ALA A 65 -16.05 13.58 -5.88
C ALA A 65 -16.91 14.16 -7.00
N HIS A 66 -17.71 13.31 -7.67
CA HIS A 66 -18.64 13.70 -8.73
C HIS A 66 -20.12 13.71 -8.27
N ALA A 67 -20.35 13.60 -6.96
CA ALA A 67 -21.67 13.59 -6.31
C ALA A 67 -21.95 14.88 -5.51
#